data_AF-A0A1V3XTR8-F1
#
_entry.id   AF-A0A1V3XTR8-F1
#
_cell.length_a   1.000
_cell.length_b   1.000
_cell.length_c   1.000
_cell.angle_alpha   90.00
_cell.angle_beta   90.00
_cell.angle_gamma   90.00
#
_symmetry.space_group_name_H-M   'P 1'
#
loop_
_entity.id
_entity.type
_entity.pdbx_description
1 polymer ?
#
loop_
_entity_poly.entity_id
_entity_poly.type
_entity_poly.pdbx_seq_one_letter_code
_entity_poly.pdbx_strand_id
1 'polypeptide(L)'
;MWATRPIRRRAAGAAGGGTPWPGAAAGTRVPLLFVLGRPRLQRAYCRAVLRCFGVRIMVSGNPIRNLSGVLVVSNHMSWLDVFAIGAVLPGSFVARADMFSGRAIAMVARLLKIIPIERASLRRLPAVVGTVGGRLRAGQTVVAFPEGTTWCGLASGSFYPAMFQAAIDAGRPVQPLRLTYHHVDGTVSTTPAYVGQDTLARSVCRVLAVRRTVTRVHVGSLQLPGTDRRALARRCQLAVHQRSQRSQHPAPRQALAA
;
A
#
# COMPACT_ATOMS: atom_id res chain seq x y z
N MET A 1 43.56 18.89 -62.73
CA MET A 1 44.09 17.92 -61.75
C MET A 1 42.91 17.44 -60.91
N TRP A 2 42.13 16.50 -61.47
CA TRP A 2 42.06 15.08 -61.05
C TRP A 2 41.32 14.95 -59.72
N ALA A 3 40.00 14.76 -59.69
CA ALA A 3 39.22 13.56 -60.05
C ALA A 3 39.42 12.37 -59.11
N THR A 4 38.33 11.97 -58.44
CA THR A 4 37.89 10.61 -58.03
C THR A 4 36.88 10.79 -56.90
N ARG A 5 35.76 10.06 -56.73
CA ARG A 5 34.82 9.24 -57.51
C ARG A 5 33.69 8.90 -56.49
N PRO A 6 32.43 8.66 -56.88
CA PRO A 6 31.32 8.51 -55.94
C PRO A 6 31.15 7.04 -55.49
N ILE A 7 30.74 6.81 -54.24
CA ILE A 7 30.25 5.50 -53.78
C ILE A 7 28.73 5.55 -53.65
N ARG A 8 28.09 4.84 -54.60
CA ARG A 8 26.68 4.45 -54.59
C ARG A 8 26.35 3.64 -53.33
N ARG A 9 25.32 4.02 -52.57
CA ARG A 9 24.65 3.08 -51.66
C ARG A 9 23.57 2.32 -52.42
N ARG A 10 23.84 1.04 -52.70
CA ARG A 10 22.86 0.04 -53.13
C ARG A 10 21.94 -0.32 -51.95
N ALA A 11 20.65 -0.41 -52.24
CA ALA A 11 19.71 -1.19 -51.47
C ALA A 11 19.92 -2.69 -51.73
N ALA A 12 19.92 -3.47 -50.66
CA ALA A 12 19.65 -4.91 -50.58
C ALA A 12 19.37 -5.14 -49.08
N GLY A 13 18.28 -5.75 -48.65
CA GLY A 13 17.74 -7.01 -49.15
C GLY A 13 17.88 -8.00 -48.00
N ALA A 14 16.74 -8.49 -47.52
CA ALA A 14 16.55 -9.27 -46.30
C ALA A 14 17.30 -10.62 -46.29
N ALA A 15 17.65 -11.10 -45.09
CA ALA A 15 17.56 -12.51 -44.65
C ALA A 15 18.22 -12.66 -43.27
N GLY A 16 17.47 -12.43 -42.20
CA GLY A 16 17.84 -12.85 -40.84
C GLY A 16 17.05 -14.11 -40.49
N GLY A 17 17.65 -15.29 -40.69
CA GLY A 17 17.08 -16.57 -40.27
C GLY A 17 17.11 -16.67 -38.74
N GLY A 18 15.95 -16.46 -38.12
CA GLY A 18 15.69 -16.81 -36.73
C GLY A 18 15.07 -18.20 -36.67
N THR A 19 15.74 -19.12 -36.01
CA THR A 19 15.24 -20.46 -35.66
C THR A 19 13.99 -20.37 -34.77
N PRO A 20 12.92 -21.14 -35.04
CA PRO A 20 11.69 -21.10 -34.26
C PRO A 20 11.83 -21.90 -32.96
N TRP A 21 11.58 -21.25 -31.82
CA TRP A 21 11.38 -21.91 -30.53
C TRP A 21 10.03 -22.65 -30.55
N PRO A 22 9.95 -23.95 -30.22
CA PRO A 22 8.68 -24.67 -30.19
C PRO A 22 7.97 -24.45 -28.86
N GLY A 23 6.64 -24.39 -28.90
CA GLY A 23 5.79 -24.66 -27.74
C GLY A 23 4.90 -23.52 -27.28
N ALA A 24 3.86 -23.25 -28.06
CA ALA A 24 2.63 -22.65 -27.55
C ALA A 24 1.87 -23.65 -26.65
N ALA A 25 0.94 -23.10 -25.87
CA ALA A 25 -0.21 -23.75 -25.26
C ALA A 25 -0.01 -24.48 -23.92
N ALA A 26 -0.06 -23.69 -22.84
CA ALA A 26 -0.93 -24.03 -21.72
C ALA A 26 -1.73 -22.76 -21.37
N GLY A 27 -2.81 -22.55 -22.12
CA GLY A 27 -3.80 -21.52 -21.84
C GLY A 27 -4.42 -21.78 -20.47
N THR A 28 -3.79 -21.27 -19.42
CA THR A 28 -4.51 -21.02 -18.18
C THR A 28 -5.43 -19.87 -18.51
N ARG A 29 -6.65 -20.18 -18.95
CA ARG A 29 -7.79 -19.27 -18.89
C ARG A 29 -8.01 -18.99 -17.41
N VAL A 30 -7.19 -18.11 -16.85
CA VAL A 30 -7.43 -17.52 -15.54
C VAL A 30 -8.79 -16.86 -15.71
N PRO A 31 -9.83 -17.34 -15.03
CA PRO A 31 -11.16 -16.84 -15.28
C PRO A 31 -11.14 -15.33 -15.01
N LEU A 32 -11.59 -14.58 -16.02
CA LEU A 32 -11.91 -13.16 -15.96
C LEU A 32 -12.86 -12.81 -14.78
N LEU A 33 -13.35 -13.83 -14.07
CA LEU A 33 -14.20 -13.80 -12.89
C LEU A 33 -13.52 -13.30 -11.59
N PHE A 34 -12.24 -12.94 -11.58
CA PHE A 34 -11.64 -12.19 -10.45
C PHE A 34 -11.61 -10.67 -10.67
N VAL A 35 -12.18 -10.18 -11.78
CA VAL A 35 -12.21 -8.76 -12.12
C VAL A 35 -13.19 -7.94 -11.27
N LEU A 36 -14.14 -8.53 -10.54
CA LEU A 36 -15.03 -7.83 -9.60
C LEU A 36 -15.33 -8.74 -8.40
N GLY A 37 -15.03 -8.36 -7.15
CA GLY A 37 -15.11 -9.33 -6.05
C GLY A 37 -15.24 -8.78 -4.63
N ARG A 38 -16.26 -7.94 -4.41
CA ARG A 38 -16.86 -7.52 -3.11
C ARG A 38 -15.88 -7.03 -2.02
N PRO A 39 -15.89 -5.72 -1.67
CA PRO A 39 -15.19 -5.15 -0.49
C PRO A 39 -15.29 -5.98 0.80
N ARG A 40 -16.40 -6.72 0.96
CA ARG A 40 -16.64 -7.66 2.07
C ARG A 40 -15.67 -8.85 2.08
N LEU A 41 -15.34 -9.43 0.92
CA LEU A 41 -14.43 -10.58 0.81
C LEU A 41 -12.99 -10.16 1.13
N GLN A 42 -12.52 -9.05 0.55
CA GLN A 42 -11.20 -8.50 0.87
C GLN A 42 -11.09 -8.22 2.38
N ARG A 43 -12.12 -7.59 2.97
CA ARG A 43 -12.16 -7.36 4.42
C ARG A 43 -12.10 -8.67 5.21
N ALA A 44 -12.91 -9.66 4.86
CA ALA A 44 -12.96 -10.95 5.55
C ALA A 44 -11.60 -11.66 5.50
N TYR A 45 -10.97 -11.67 4.32
CA TYR A 45 -9.64 -12.23 4.13
C TYR A 45 -8.59 -11.52 4.98
N CYS A 46 -8.52 -10.19 4.91
CA CYS A 46 -7.57 -9.42 5.72
C CYS A 46 -7.76 -9.68 7.22
N ARG A 47 -9.01 -9.77 7.70
CA ARG A 47 -9.31 -10.12 9.10
C ARG A 47 -8.90 -11.55 9.45
N ALA A 48 -9.08 -12.50 8.54
CA ALA A 48 -8.67 -13.89 8.74
C ALA A 48 -7.14 -14.00 8.87
N VAL A 49 -6.40 -13.38 7.95
CA VAL A 49 -4.93 -13.34 8.00
C VAL A 49 -4.44 -12.76 9.31
N LEU A 50 -4.97 -11.60 9.73
CA LEU A 50 -4.58 -10.97 10.99
C LEU A 50 -4.87 -11.85 12.21
N ARG A 51 -6.00 -12.56 12.21
CA ARG A 51 -6.34 -13.51 13.29
C ARG A 51 -5.36 -14.69 13.35
N CYS A 52 -4.92 -15.22 12.22
CA CYS A 52 -3.91 -16.29 12.18
C CYS A 52 -2.59 -15.86 12.81
N PHE A 53 -2.26 -14.56 12.75
CA PHE A 53 -1.06 -13.99 13.38
C PHE A 53 -1.31 -13.45 14.80
N GLY A 54 -2.45 -13.76 15.42
CA GLY A 54 -2.76 -13.28 16.77
C GLY A 54 -2.97 -11.76 16.87
N VAL A 55 -3.28 -11.10 15.74
CA VAL A 55 -3.45 -9.65 15.66
C VAL A 55 -4.92 -9.26 15.80
N ARG A 56 -5.24 -8.47 16.82
CA ARG A 56 -6.58 -7.89 17.04
C ARG A 56 -6.61 -6.46 16.51
N ILE A 57 -7.56 -6.17 15.63
CA ILE A 57 -7.77 -4.80 15.10
C ILE A 57 -8.75 -4.05 16.01
N MET A 58 -8.38 -2.83 16.40
CA MET A 58 -9.27 -1.84 16.98
C MET A 58 -9.35 -0.64 16.03
N VAL A 59 -10.56 -0.21 15.69
CA VAL A 59 -10.78 0.92 14.79
C VAL A 59 -11.39 2.06 15.58
N SER A 60 -10.89 3.27 15.37
CA SER A 60 -11.45 4.50 15.92
C SER A 60 -11.59 5.56 14.82
N GLY A 61 -12.47 6.54 15.04
CA GLY A 61 -12.89 7.47 14.01
C GLY A 61 -13.93 6.86 13.05
N ASN A 62 -14.36 7.66 12.08
CA ASN A 62 -15.44 7.28 11.17
C ASN A 62 -14.92 7.13 9.72
N PRO A 63 -14.60 5.90 9.27
CA PRO A 63 -14.25 5.66 7.88
C PRO A 63 -15.43 5.99 6.97
N ILE A 64 -15.23 6.94 6.06
CA ILE A 64 -16.23 7.27 5.05
C ILE A 64 -16.26 6.13 4.02
N ARG A 65 -17.37 5.38 3.99
CA ARG A 65 -17.50 4.17 3.16
C ARG A 65 -18.18 4.41 1.83
N ASN A 66 -18.90 5.53 1.70
CA ASN A 66 -19.74 5.83 0.53
C ASN A 66 -19.07 6.79 -0.45
N LEU A 67 -17.78 7.07 -0.28
CA LEU A 67 -17.03 7.99 -1.13
C LEU A 67 -16.30 7.20 -2.22
N SER A 68 -16.57 7.54 -3.48
CA SER A 68 -15.85 6.97 -4.62
C SER A 68 -14.55 7.73 -4.86
N GLY A 69 -13.48 7.00 -5.17
CA GLY A 69 -12.19 7.59 -5.53
C GLY A 69 -11.54 8.30 -4.36
N VAL A 70 -10.93 7.56 -3.43
CA VAL A 70 -10.24 8.14 -2.27
C VAL A 70 -8.81 7.64 -2.19
N LEU A 71 -7.88 8.55 -1.93
CA LEU A 71 -6.50 8.20 -1.63
C LEU A 71 -6.38 7.99 -0.13
N VAL A 72 -6.16 6.77 0.32
CA VAL A 72 -5.89 6.46 1.73
C VAL A 72 -4.39 6.55 1.95
N VAL A 73 -3.95 7.31 2.96
CA VAL A 73 -2.53 7.43 3.32
C VAL A 73 -2.33 7.02 4.77
N SER A 74 -1.23 6.32 5.06
CA SER A 74 -0.89 5.87 6.41
C SER A 74 0.61 5.89 6.64
N ASN A 75 1.02 5.96 7.91
CA ASN A 75 2.37 5.56 8.31
C ASN A 75 2.58 4.07 8.01
N HIS A 76 3.84 3.68 7.78
CA HIS A 76 4.21 2.32 7.43
C HIS A 76 5.19 1.76 8.46
N MET A 77 4.77 0.74 9.19
CA MET A 77 5.55 0.06 10.20
C MET A 77 5.86 -1.39 9.83
N SER A 78 4.91 -2.09 9.22
CA SER A 78 4.97 -3.54 9.05
C SER A 78 4.30 -4.00 7.76
N TRP A 79 4.64 -5.20 7.32
CA TRP A 79 3.88 -5.91 6.29
C TRP A 79 2.41 -6.17 6.72
N LEU A 80 2.13 -6.20 8.03
CA LEU A 80 0.78 -6.32 8.60
C LEU A 80 -0.12 -5.11 8.29
N ASP A 81 0.46 -3.94 7.99
CA ASP A 81 -0.28 -2.69 7.77
C ASP A 81 -1.29 -2.80 6.63
N VAL A 82 -0.88 -3.50 5.57
CA VAL A 82 -1.70 -3.71 4.37
C VAL A 82 -2.97 -4.49 4.72
N PHE A 83 -2.84 -5.53 5.56
CA PHE A 83 -3.99 -6.29 6.03
C PHE A 83 -4.83 -5.48 7.02
N ALA A 84 -4.19 -4.72 7.92
CA ALA A 84 -4.89 -3.87 8.88
C ALA A 84 -5.76 -2.82 8.18
N ILE A 85 -5.21 -2.12 7.19
CA ILE A 85 -5.95 -1.14 6.39
C ILE A 85 -6.99 -1.85 5.53
N GLY A 86 -6.66 -2.97 4.86
CA GLY A 86 -7.60 -3.68 4.00
C GLY A 86 -8.82 -4.24 4.74
N ALA A 87 -8.68 -4.53 6.04
CA ALA A 87 -9.79 -4.89 6.91
C ALA A 87 -10.71 -3.69 7.23
N VAL A 88 -10.20 -2.46 7.25
CA VAL A 88 -10.98 -1.24 7.56
C VAL A 88 -11.53 -0.60 6.29
N LEU A 89 -10.66 -0.31 5.33
CA LEU A 89 -10.90 0.32 4.03
C LEU A 89 -10.37 -0.59 2.91
N PRO A 90 -11.19 -1.52 2.39
CA PRO A 90 -10.79 -2.36 1.27
C PRO A 90 -10.54 -1.50 0.02
N GLY A 91 -9.40 -1.72 -0.63
CA GLY A 91 -8.92 -0.93 -1.76
C GLY A 91 -7.73 -1.57 -2.45
N SER A 92 -7.17 -0.89 -3.45
CA SER A 92 -5.92 -1.29 -4.10
C SER A 92 -4.74 -0.68 -3.38
N PHE A 93 -3.67 -1.45 -3.15
CA PHE A 93 -2.48 -0.96 -2.44
C PHE A 93 -1.36 -0.58 -3.39
N VAL A 94 -0.65 0.49 -3.08
CA VAL A 94 0.57 0.88 -3.77
C VAL A 94 1.76 0.29 -3.01
N ALA A 95 2.50 -0.61 -3.64
CA ALA A 95 3.68 -1.22 -3.01
C ALA A 95 4.79 -1.50 -4.03
N ARG A 96 6.01 -1.70 -3.54
CA ARG A 96 7.17 -1.91 -4.40
C ARG A 96 7.16 -3.31 -5.01
N ALA A 97 7.52 -3.41 -6.29
CA ALA A 97 7.53 -4.68 -7.02
C ALA A 97 8.53 -5.72 -6.44
N ASP A 98 9.60 -5.24 -5.81
CA ASP A 98 10.69 -6.05 -5.23
C ASP A 98 10.27 -6.88 -4.00
N MET A 99 9.19 -6.48 -3.31
CA MET A 99 8.68 -7.20 -2.14
C MET A 99 7.91 -8.49 -2.49
N PHE A 100 7.72 -8.81 -3.78
CA PHE A 100 6.79 -9.85 -4.22
C PHE A 100 7.41 -11.11 -4.86
N SER A 101 8.67 -11.45 -4.57
CA SER A 101 9.27 -12.71 -5.03
C SER A 101 8.75 -13.91 -4.21
N GLY A 102 7.93 -14.76 -4.84
CA GLY A 102 7.43 -16.02 -4.26
C GLY A 102 5.95 -16.30 -4.55
N ARG A 103 5.56 -17.58 -4.64
CA ARG A 103 4.19 -18.00 -5.06
C ARG A 103 3.09 -17.54 -4.08
N ALA A 104 3.33 -17.63 -2.78
CA ALA A 104 2.36 -17.19 -1.76
C ALA A 104 2.19 -15.66 -1.75
N ILE A 105 3.30 -14.93 -1.92
CA ILE A 105 3.32 -13.48 -1.91
C ILE A 105 2.70 -12.91 -3.20
N ALA A 106 2.88 -13.58 -4.35
CA ALA A 106 2.18 -13.24 -5.59
C ALA A 106 0.65 -13.42 -5.50
N MET A 107 0.17 -14.42 -4.76
CA MET A 107 -1.26 -14.61 -4.49
C MET A 107 -1.83 -13.46 -3.64
N VAL A 108 -1.09 -13.07 -2.60
CA VAL A 108 -1.41 -11.92 -1.73
C VAL A 108 -1.41 -10.61 -2.52
N ALA A 109 -0.43 -10.41 -3.40
CA ALA A 109 -0.35 -9.22 -4.25
C ALA A 109 -1.52 -9.07 -5.21
N ARG A 110 -1.96 -10.18 -5.81
CA ARG A 110 -3.15 -10.23 -6.68
C ARG A 110 -4.43 -9.94 -5.88
N LEU A 111 -4.56 -10.52 -4.70
CA LEU A 111 -5.75 -10.36 -3.85
C LEU A 111 -5.89 -8.94 -3.28
N LEU A 112 -4.78 -8.29 -2.96
CA LEU A 112 -4.73 -6.91 -2.46
C LEU A 112 -4.66 -5.87 -3.59
N LYS A 113 -4.78 -6.31 -4.85
CA LYS A 113 -4.73 -5.45 -6.06
C LYS A 113 -3.52 -4.51 -6.06
N ILE A 114 -2.36 -5.06 -5.68
CA ILE A 114 -1.15 -4.28 -5.51
C ILE A 114 -0.74 -3.65 -6.84
N ILE A 115 -0.46 -2.35 -6.81
CA ILE A 115 0.10 -1.58 -7.90
C ILE A 115 1.62 -1.65 -7.72
N PRO A 116 2.33 -2.50 -8.49
CA PRO A 116 3.77 -2.60 -8.37
C PRO A 116 4.41 -1.29 -8.82
N ILE A 117 5.27 -0.74 -7.96
CA ILE A 117 6.14 0.39 -8.30
C ILE A 117 7.58 -0.08 -8.27
N GLU A 118 8.30 0.13 -9.37
CA GLU A 118 9.74 0.00 -9.41
C GLU A 118 10.37 1.32 -8.97
N ARG A 119 11.14 1.29 -7.88
CA ARG A 119 11.80 2.48 -7.29
C ARG A 119 12.99 2.99 -8.12
N ALA A 120 13.35 2.30 -9.20
CA ALA A 120 14.65 2.45 -9.87
C ALA A 120 14.76 3.61 -10.88
N SER A 121 13.78 4.50 -11.05
CA SER A 121 14.09 5.81 -11.65
C SER A 121 13.07 6.88 -11.29
N LEU A 122 13.59 8.07 -10.94
CA LEU A 122 12.83 9.33 -10.90
C LEU A 122 12.01 9.56 -12.18
N ARG A 123 12.41 8.95 -13.30
CA ARG A 123 11.73 9.02 -14.61
C ARG A 123 10.35 8.36 -14.64
N ARG A 124 10.05 7.38 -13.76
CA ARG A 124 8.74 6.69 -13.74
C ARG A 124 7.75 7.26 -12.72
N LEU A 125 8.16 8.23 -11.91
CA LEU A 125 7.27 8.88 -10.95
C LEU A 125 6.00 9.48 -11.60
N PRO A 126 6.08 10.16 -12.76
CA PRO A 126 4.88 10.66 -13.44
C PRO A 126 3.92 9.55 -13.86
N ALA A 127 4.42 8.40 -14.33
CA ALA A 127 3.59 7.26 -14.73
C ALA A 127 2.83 6.65 -13.54
N VAL A 128 3.48 6.57 -12.38
CA VAL A 128 2.84 6.14 -11.13
C VAL A 128 1.74 7.11 -10.72
N VAL A 129 2.03 8.41 -10.73
CA VAL A 129 1.05 9.47 -10.42
C VAL A 129 -0.16 9.37 -11.36
N GLY A 130 0.08 9.21 -12.66
CA GLY A 130 -0.97 9.02 -13.66
C GLY A 130 -1.82 7.76 -13.42
N THR A 131 -1.19 6.64 -13.06
CA THR A 131 -1.88 5.38 -12.74
C THR A 131 -2.77 5.53 -11.50
N VAL A 132 -2.24 6.12 -10.43
CA VAL A 132 -3.01 6.39 -9.21
C VAL A 132 -4.16 7.35 -9.51
N GLY A 133 -3.90 8.45 -10.21
CA GLY A 133 -4.92 9.43 -10.60
C GLY A 133 -6.02 8.81 -11.46
N GLY A 134 -5.68 7.95 -12.41
CA GLY A 134 -6.65 7.21 -13.23
C GLY A 134 -7.57 6.31 -12.39
N ARG A 135 -7.03 5.58 -11.41
CA ARG A 135 -7.84 4.75 -10.50
C ARG A 135 -8.73 5.56 -9.59
N LEU A 136 -8.22 6.68 -9.07
CA LEU A 136 -9.00 7.62 -8.26
C LEU A 136 -10.17 8.20 -9.07
N ARG A 137 -9.93 8.61 -10.33
CA ARG A 137 -11.00 9.07 -11.24
C ARG A 137 -12.04 7.99 -11.52
N ALA A 138 -11.61 6.74 -11.69
CA ALA A 138 -12.47 5.56 -11.83
C ALA A 138 -13.22 5.15 -10.54
N GLY A 139 -13.17 5.97 -9.48
CA GLY A 139 -13.91 5.73 -8.24
C GLY A 139 -13.27 4.70 -7.31
N GLN A 140 -12.04 4.25 -7.59
CA GLN A 140 -11.36 3.22 -6.80
C GLN A 140 -10.67 3.82 -5.57
N THR A 141 -10.69 3.09 -4.45
CA THR A 141 -9.85 3.40 -3.29
C THR A 141 -8.43 2.95 -3.55
N VAL A 142 -7.46 3.86 -3.40
CA VAL A 142 -6.03 3.58 -3.51
C VAL A 142 -5.36 3.85 -2.18
N VAL A 143 -4.63 2.88 -1.64
CA VAL A 143 -3.89 2.99 -0.38
C VAL A 143 -2.41 3.19 -0.69
N ALA A 144 -1.79 4.21 -0.09
CA ALA A 144 -0.38 4.50 -0.26
C ALA A 144 0.31 4.75 1.09
N PHE A 145 1.59 4.41 1.14
CA PHE A 145 2.48 4.67 2.26
C PHE A 145 3.50 5.74 1.84
N PRO A 146 3.18 7.04 2.04
CA PRO A 146 3.97 8.14 1.50
C PRO A 146 5.37 8.28 2.13
N GLU A 147 5.68 7.57 3.21
CA GLU A 147 7.06 7.52 3.78
C GLU A 147 8.04 6.81 2.84
N GLY A 148 7.55 5.93 1.95
CA GLY A 148 8.38 5.19 1.00
C GLY A 148 9.30 4.12 1.62
N THR A 149 9.25 3.95 2.93
CA THR A 149 9.93 2.92 3.71
C THR A 149 9.12 2.64 4.97
N THR A 150 9.45 1.56 5.66
CA THR A 150 8.91 1.21 6.98
C THR A 150 9.71 1.85 8.11
N TRP A 151 9.04 2.12 9.23
CA TRP A 151 9.59 2.70 10.46
C TRP A 151 9.20 1.87 11.68
N CYS A 152 9.88 2.09 12.80
CA CYS A 152 9.61 1.35 14.04
C CYS A 152 8.33 1.79 14.76
N GLY A 153 7.71 2.91 14.36
CA GLY A 153 6.52 3.51 15.00
C GLY A 153 6.82 4.44 16.18
N LEU A 154 8.06 4.47 16.67
CA LEU A 154 8.54 5.50 17.59
C LEU A 154 9.10 6.71 16.81
N ALA A 155 9.74 6.43 15.68
CA ALA A 155 10.12 7.41 14.68
C ALA A 155 9.23 7.25 13.43
N SER A 156 9.19 8.30 12.62
CA SER A 156 8.42 8.36 11.37
C SER A 156 9.15 9.20 10.33
N GLY A 157 8.88 8.93 9.05
CA GLY A 157 9.47 9.68 7.95
C GLY A 157 8.63 10.88 7.53
N SER A 158 9.18 11.64 6.58
CA SER A 158 8.43 12.66 5.86
C SER A 158 7.59 12.04 4.74
N PHE A 159 6.39 12.58 4.53
CA PHE A 159 5.51 12.14 3.46
C PHE A 159 5.97 12.71 2.12
N TYR A 160 6.33 11.84 1.19
CA TYR A 160 6.71 12.25 -0.17
C TYR A 160 5.48 12.80 -0.92
N PRO A 161 5.52 14.06 -1.41
CA PRO A 161 4.35 14.73 -2.00
C PRO A 161 3.81 14.13 -3.31
N ALA A 162 4.53 13.21 -3.94
CA ALA A 162 4.20 12.74 -5.30
C ALA A 162 2.80 12.12 -5.40
N MET A 163 2.41 11.25 -4.46
CA MET A 163 1.09 10.60 -4.48
C MET A 163 -0.05 11.59 -4.23
N PHE A 164 0.23 12.68 -3.51
CA PHE A 164 -0.76 13.73 -3.26
C PHE A 164 -1.05 14.54 -4.52
N GLN A 165 -0.11 14.61 -5.48
CA GLN A 165 -0.39 15.17 -6.79
C GLN A 165 -1.48 14.37 -7.52
N ALA A 166 -1.44 13.03 -7.44
CA ALA A 166 -2.45 12.19 -8.07
C ALA A 166 -3.86 12.44 -7.53
N ALA A 167 -3.97 12.74 -6.23
CA ALA A 167 -5.25 13.12 -5.62
C ALA A 167 -5.74 14.48 -6.10
N ILE A 168 -4.83 15.46 -6.22
CA ILE A 168 -5.12 16.79 -6.75
C ILE A 168 -5.56 16.69 -8.23
N ASP A 169 -4.79 16.01 -9.07
CA ASP A 169 -5.08 15.83 -10.50
C ASP A 169 -6.37 15.06 -10.76
N ALA A 170 -6.80 14.23 -9.80
CA ALA A 170 -8.06 13.49 -9.87
C ALA A 170 -9.24 14.25 -9.25
N GLY A 171 -9.01 15.40 -8.60
CA GLY A 171 -10.03 16.10 -7.81
C GLY A 171 -10.59 15.25 -6.67
N ARG A 172 -9.78 14.33 -6.13
CA ARG A 172 -10.21 13.35 -5.13
C ARG A 172 -9.60 13.62 -3.75
N PRO A 173 -10.35 13.38 -2.67
CA PRO A 173 -9.86 13.63 -1.33
C PRO A 173 -8.92 12.54 -0.81
N VAL A 174 -8.20 12.89 0.25
CA VAL A 174 -7.23 12.04 0.92
C VAL A 174 -7.73 11.68 2.31
N GLN A 175 -7.74 10.39 2.63
CA GLN A 175 -8.13 9.84 3.93
C GLN A 175 -6.87 9.45 4.72
N PRO A 176 -6.44 10.27 5.70
CA PRO A 176 -5.35 9.89 6.58
C PRO A 176 -5.79 8.79 7.55
N LEU A 177 -4.94 7.78 7.70
CA LEU A 177 -5.03 6.72 8.71
C LEU A 177 -3.77 6.71 9.54
N ARG A 178 -3.92 6.48 10.84
CA ARG A 178 -2.80 6.15 11.72
C ARG A 178 -2.88 4.70 12.13
N LEU A 179 -1.75 4.02 11.99
CA LEU A 179 -1.52 2.68 12.51
C LEU A 179 -0.57 2.75 13.70
N THR A 180 -0.95 2.07 14.76
CA THR A 180 -0.10 1.84 15.94
C THR A 180 -0.26 0.41 16.41
N TYR A 181 0.83 -0.21 16.83
CA TYR A 181 0.83 -1.56 17.39
C TYR A 181 1.03 -1.48 18.89
N HIS A 182 0.35 -2.35 19.61
CA HIS A 182 0.32 -2.40 21.05
C HIS A 182 0.36 -3.82 21.57
N HIS A 183 0.92 -3.99 22.76
CA HIS A 183 0.74 -5.20 23.54
C HIS A 183 -0.68 -5.22 24.12
N VAL A 184 -1.10 -6.36 24.69
CA VAL A 184 -2.44 -6.52 25.26
C VAL A 184 -2.67 -5.59 26.45
N ASP A 185 -1.61 -5.25 27.19
CA ASP A 185 -1.62 -4.27 28.28
C ASP A 185 -1.80 -2.81 27.80
N GLY A 186 -1.80 -2.58 26.49
CA GLY A 186 -1.98 -1.27 25.87
C GLY A 186 -0.69 -0.47 25.64
N THR A 187 0.46 -0.95 26.10
CA THR A 187 1.77 -0.33 25.83
C THR A 187 2.10 -0.38 24.34
N VAL A 188 2.87 0.59 23.85
CA VAL A 188 3.28 0.62 22.43
C VAL A 188 4.21 -0.54 22.14
N SER A 189 3.95 -1.26 21.06
CA SER A 189 4.77 -2.37 20.60
C SER A 189 5.48 -2.01 19.30
N THR A 190 6.80 -2.12 19.29
CA THR A 190 7.62 -2.06 18.07
C THR A 190 7.86 -3.45 17.50
N THR A 191 7.39 -4.50 18.16
CA THR A 191 7.65 -5.89 17.75
C THR A 191 7.22 -6.19 16.32
N PRO A 192 6.08 -5.69 15.80
CA PRO A 192 5.69 -5.93 14.41
C PRO A 192 6.50 -5.13 13.38
N ALA A 193 7.34 -4.19 13.81
CA ALA A 193 8.09 -3.32 12.90
C ALA A 193 8.98 -4.15 11.97
N TYR A 194 8.93 -3.84 10.68
CA TYR A 194 9.71 -4.49 9.63
C TYR A 194 10.76 -3.49 9.12
N VAL A 195 11.90 -3.38 9.79
CA VAL A 195 12.89 -2.30 9.55
C VAL A 195 14.29 -2.84 9.30
N GLY A 196 15.10 -2.09 8.54
CA GLY A 196 16.50 -2.42 8.31
C GLY A 196 16.69 -3.69 7.47
N GLN A 197 17.54 -4.61 7.95
CA GLN A 197 17.86 -5.89 7.30
C GLN A 197 16.96 -7.04 7.79
N ASP A 198 15.79 -6.72 8.34
CA ASP A 198 14.86 -7.74 8.81
C ASP A 198 14.31 -8.55 7.62
N THR A 199 14.23 -9.87 7.80
CA THR A 199 13.65 -10.75 6.78
C THR A 199 12.18 -11.00 7.10
N LEU A 200 11.36 -11.23 6.08
CA LEU A 200 9.93 -11.50 6.29
C LEU A 200 9.72 -12.67 7.28
N ALA A 201 10.51 -13.74 7.14
CA ALA A 201 10.46 -14.90 8.02
C ALA A 201 10.76 -14.52 9.49
N ARG A 202 11.81 -13.73 9.76
CA ARG A 202 12.14 -13.29 11.12
C ARG A 202 11.03 -12.42 11.72
N SER A 203 10.48 -11.50 10.93
CA SER A 203 9.35 -10.68 11.36
C SER A 203 8.11 -11.51 11.67
N VAL A 204 7.78 -12.50 10.83
CA VAL A 204 6.67 -13.44 11.05
C VAL A 204 6.86 -14.23 12.34
N CYS A 205 8.02 -14.86 12.54
CA CYS A 205 8.31 -15.62 13.77
C CYS A 205 8.18 -14.74 15.00
N ARG A 206 8.68 -13.50 14.94
CA ARG A 206 8.61 -12.54 16.05
C ARG A 206 7.17 -12.13 16.38
N VAL A 207 6.34 -11.89 15.36
CA VAL A 207 4.90 -11.60 15.56
C VAL A 207 4.18 -12.81 16.16
N LEU A 208 4.46 -14.03 15.68
CA LEU A 208 3.85 -15.26 16.19
C LEU A 208 4.29 -15.60 17.63
N ALA A 209 5.53 -15.28 17.98
CA ALA A 209 6.05 -15.47 19.34
C ALA A 209 5.35 -14.55 20.36
N VAL A 210 4.90 -13.36 19.93
CA VAL A 210 4.05 -12.49 20.76
C VAL A 210 2.63 -13.04 20.73
N ARG A 211 2.21 -13.64 21.85
CA ARG A 211 0.91 -14.34 21.98
C ARG A 211 -0.28 -13.54 21.45
N ARG A 212 -0.30 -12.21 21.59
CA ARG A 212 -1.34 -11.32 21.05
C ARG A 212 -0.81 -9.92 20.81
N THR A 213 -1.04 -9.41 19.60
CA THR A 213 -0.74 -8.02 19.21
C THR A 213 -2.04 -7.27 18.95
N VAL A 214 -2.13 -6.02 19.38
CA VAL A 214 -3.27 -5.14 19.12
C VAL A 214 -2.87 -4.06 18.12
N THR A 215 -3.50 -4.04 16.95
CA THR A 215 -3.32 -2.97 15.97
C THR A 215 -4.46 -1.97 16.10
N ARG A 216 -4.13 -0.73 16.46
CA ARG A 216 -5.08 0.39 16.50
C ARG A 216 -5.01 1.16 15.18
N VAL A 217 -6.13 1.23 14.50
CA VAL A 217 -6.34 2.01 13.27
C VAL A 217 -7.19 3.22 13.63
N HIS A 218 -6.60 4.41 13.60
CA HIS A 218 -7.34 5.66 13.77
C HIS A 218 -7.59 6.30 12.41
N VAL A 219 -8.86 6.50 12.09
CA VAL A 219 -9.30 7.17 10.88
C VAL A 219 -9.39 8.67 11.16
N GLY A 220 -8.49 9.46 10.56
CA GLY A 220 -8.50 10.91 10.70
C GLY A 220 -9.57 11.59 9.85
N SER A 221 -9.69 12.91 9.95
CA SER A 221 -10.61 13.69 9.12
C SER A 221 -10.16 13.70 7.66
N LEU A 222 -11.13 13.58 6.75
CA LEU A 222 -10.92 13.64 5.31
C LEU A 222 -10.27 14.98 4.91
N GLN A 223 -9.26 14.92 4.06
CA GLN A 223 -8.55 16.09 3.55
C GLN A 223 -8.94 16.33 2.09
N LEU A 224 -9.58 17.47 1.84
CA LEU A 224 -9.93 17.86 0.47
C LEU A 224 -8.66 18.19 -0.35
N PRO A 225 -8.68 17.90 -1.67
CA PRO A 225 -7.60 18.32 -2.54
C PRO A 225 -7.55 19.86 -2.55
N GLY A 226 -6.34 20.40 -2.43
CA GLY A 226 -6.07 21.81 -2.69
C GLY A 226 -5.28 21.96 -3.99
N THR A 227 -4.56 23.06 -4.14
CA THR A 227 -3.68 23.30 -5.29
C THR A 227 -2.24 22.87 -5.05
N ASP A 228 -1.78 22.85 -3.79
CA ASP A 228 -0.42 22.46 -3.42
C ASP A 228 -0.32 21.05 -2.83
N ARG A 229 0.35 20.15 -3.54
CA ARG A 229 0.66 18.79 -3.11
C ARG A 229 1.47 18.73 -1.81
N ARG A 230 2.37 19.70 -1.56
CA ARG A 230 3.20 19.75 -0.35
C ARG A 230 2.36 20.14 0.85
N ALA A 231 1.50 21.14 0.72
CA ALA A 231 0.54 21.51 1.75
C ALA A 231 -0.39 20.34 2.10
N LEU A 232 -0.94 19.65 1.10
CA LEU A 232 -1.80 18.49 1.32
C LEU A 232 -1.05 17.35 2.03
N ALA A 233 0.19 17.07 1.61
CA ALA A 233 1.05 16.07 2.27
C ALA A 233 1.30 16.42 3.74
N ARG A 234 1.63 17.70 4.05
CA ARG A 234 1.84 18.17 5.42
C ARG A 234 0.60 18.03 6.29
N ARG A 235 -0.58 18.44 5.81
CA ARG A 235 -1.85 18.28 6.55
C ARG A 235 -2.14 16.81 6.87
N CYS A 236 -1.93 15.93 5.89
CA CYS A 236 -2.10 14.49 6.10
C CYS A 236 -1.08 13.92 7.08
N GLN A 237 0.19 14.30 6.97
CA GLN A 237 1.25 13.86 7.88
C GLN A 237 0.96 14.29 9.32
N LEU A 238 0.50 15.53 9.53
CA LEU A 238 0.06 16.01 10.84
C LEU A 238 -1.09 15.15 11.38
N ALA A 239 -2.13 14.87 10.58
CA ALA A 239 -3.24 14.02 11.01
C ALA A 239 -2.79 12.59 11.35
N VAL A 240 -1.83 12.03 10.60
CA VAL A 240 -1.30 10.68 10.84
C VAL A 240 -0.39 10.61 12.07
N HIS A 241 0.36 11.67 12.41
CA HIS A 241 1.32 11.65 13.51
C HIS A 241 0.87 12.34 14.81
N GLN A 242 -0.07 13.29 14.79
CA GLN A 242 -0.61 13.98 15.97
C GLN A 242 -1.16 13.03 17.04
N ARG A 243 -0.41 12.70 18.10
CA ARG A 243 -0.84 11.77 19.16
C ARG A 243 -2.27 12.11 19.60
N SER A 244 -3.20 11.19 19.37
CA SER A 244 -4.57 11.36 19.83
C SER A 244 -4.53 11.39 21.36
N GLN A 245 -4.83 12.55 21.96
CA GLN A 245 -4.76 12.75 23.41
C GLN A 245 -5.83 11.95 24.19
N ARG A 246 -6.63 11.11 23.51
CA ARG A 246 -7.85 10.50 24.05
C ARG A 246 -7.71 9.11 24.68
N SER A 247 -6.51 8.59 24.92
CA SER A 247 -6.31 7.27 25.54
C SER A 247 -5.86 7.33 27.01
N GLN A 248 -6.41 8.24 27.81
CA GLN A 248 -6.28 8.24 29.28
C GLN A 248 -7.64 8.03 29.99
N HIS A 249 -8.54 7.24 29.40
CA HIS A 249 -9.68 6.75 30.17
C HIS A 249 -9.41 5.29 30.56
N PRO A 250 -9.11 4.99 31.84
CA PRO A 250 -9.10 3.61 32.29
C PRO A 250 -10.50 3.04 32.06
N ALA A 251 -10.57 1.83 31.51
CA ALA A 251 -11.84 1.11 31.41
C ALA A 251 -12.49 1.07 32.80
N PRO A 252 -13.83 1.27 32.92
CA PRO A 252 -14.47 1.15 34.22
C PRO A 252 -14.23 -0.28 34.71
N ARG A 253 -13.55 -0.40 35.85
CA ARG A 253 -13.55 -1.63 36.65
C ARG A 253 -15.01 -1.96 36.88
N GLN A 254 -15.46 -3.09 36.34
CA GLN A 254 -16.71 -3.69 36.77
C GLN A 254 -16.61 -3.86 38.28
N ALA A 255 -17.42 -3.11 39.01
CA ALA A 255 -17.69 -3.37 40.41
C ALA A 255 -18.39 -4.74 40.45
N LEU A 256 -17.68 -5.76 40.95
CA LEU A 256 -18.37 -6.84 41.63
C LEU A 256 -18.99 -6.21 42.88
N ALA A 257 -20.31 -6.13 42.88
CA ALA A 257 -21.12 -5.95 44.09
C ALA A 257 -22.36 -6.82 43.95
N ALA A 258 -22.59 -7.60 45.01
CA ALA A 258 -23.68 -8.53 45.30
C ALA A 258 -23.64 -9.88 44.58
#